data_AF-A0A5C5Z5S3-F1
#
_entry.id   AF-A0A5C5Z5S3-F1
#
_cell.length_a   1.000
_cell.length_b   1.000
_cell.length_c   1.000
_cell.angle_alpha   90.00
_cell.angle_beta   90.00
_cell.angle_gamma   90.00
#
_symmetry.space_group_name_H-M   'P 1'
#
loop_
_entity.id
_entity.type
_entity.pdbx_description
1 polymer ?
#
loop_
_entity_poly.entity_id
_entity_poly.type
_entity_poly.pdbx_seq_one_letter_code
_entity_poly.pdbx_strand_id
1 'polypeptide(L)'
;MTTCIANWSIGISRSGNKDFRVCPRVCPRVCGRVISFGLFLFTSFGLPTAAWADNPGNQFQEVEALQTIHRELNEYCQKKVLLADELKRIEKALNETEKDMQVVRQEALKKQINLMVYQQRERECREALQDQANLFTRGGSNENGGVGATINTRSGYPLKLDRHLTQMNFFSANQGQIRESIQLSQLNAASQLILQRRTKTLQDSVTWQQSFASWIQDGPSYFDRYWRFTDPSRQWTVAQCEAMLATFQEVELETYPSLIAQSLLQERLGKSTQALESINKVVHSQTPMHFVARAVRGMVQQSLGKTREARVELFAAVKADKLNPYIRFQLARYYTLKEDWNGAEKEANFLLKSPELELDARRMLAVIYSLQAKEINSASFKAKEQATLVDRLSGDEDWFGKLLMAMALSVSNEHDEALTHGDKAIEFAADEQIPFVESIVQSIKDGSPLKWDFERN
;
A
#
# COMPACT_ATOMS: atom_id res chain seq x y z
N MET A 1 30.56 -17.32 -10.48
CA MET A 1 30.30 -17.25 -9.03
C MET A 1 28.81 -17.46 -8.82
N THR A 2 28.45 -18.67 -8.45
CA THR A 2 27.07 -19.17 -8.37
C THR A 2 26.58 -19.01 -6.94
N THR A 3 25.64 -18.10 -6.70
CA THR A 3 25.02 -17.91 -5.38
C THR A 3 23.68 -18.62 -5.32
N CYS A 4 23.66 -19.73 -4.56
CA CYS A 4 22.46 -20.44 -4.15
C CYS A 4 21.61 -19.56 -3.23
N ILE A 5 20.35 -19.30 -3.61
CA ILE A 5 19.33 -18.76 -2.72
C ILE A 5 18.54 -19.96 -2.17
N ALA A 6 18.70 -20.23 -0.88
CA ALA A 6 17.98 -21.28 -0.17
C ALA A 6 16.54 -20.85 0.12
N ASN A 7 15.58 -21.48 -0.56
CA ASN A 7 14.15 -21.41 -0.26
C ASN A 7 13.85 -22.20 1.03
N TRP A 8 13.28 -21.54 2.03
CA TRP A 8 12.61 -22.19 3.16
C TRP A 8 11.11 -22.27 2.88
N SER A 9 10.67 -23.40 2.35
CA SER A 9 9.26 -23.77 2.22
C SER A 9 8.95 -24.92 3.17
N ILE A 10 8.27 -24.63 4.28
CA ILE A 10 7.69 -25.66 5.16
C ILE A 10 6.29 -25.94 4.64
N GLY A 11 6.15 -27.08 3.96
CA GLY A 11 4.86 -27.64 3.58
C GLY A 11 4.16 -28.29 4.76
N ILE A 12 2.92 -27.87 5.04
CA ILE A 12 2.00 -28.62 5.91
C ILE A 12 0.83 -29.04 5.03
N SER A 13 0.85 -30.31 4.64
CA SER A 13 -0.29 -31.05 4.11
C SER A 13 -1.19 -31.46 5.26
N ARG A 14 -2.49 -31.14 5.20
CA ARG A 14 -3.53 -31.92 5.89
C ARG A 14 -4.83 -31.96 5.09
N SER A 15 -5.24 -33.20 4.85
CA SER A 15 -6.49 -33.71 4.31
C SER A 15 -7.67 -33.59 5.29
N GLY A 16 -8.89 -33.51 4.75
CA GLY A 16 -10.05 -34.26 5.28
C GLY A 16 -11.11 -33.51 6.09
N ASN A 17 -12.14 -33.02 5.39
CA ASN A 17 -13.58 -33.30 5.54
C ASN A 17 -14.25 -33.34 6.95
N LYS A 18 -15.23 -32.43 7.20
CA LYS A 18 -16.67 -32.70 7.43
C LYS A 18 -17.40 -31.57 8.19
N ASP A 19 -18.63 -31.35 7.73
CA ASP A 19 -19.79 -30.61 8.24
C ASP A 19 -19.81 -30.15 9.71
N PHE A 20 -20.11 -28.86 9.92
CA PHE A 20 -20.85 -28.39 11.10
C PHE A 20 -21.72 -27.17 10.75
N ARG A 21 -23.04 -27.31 10.93
CA ARG A 21 -24.03 -26.23 10.94
C ARG A 21 -24.38 -25.85 12.39
N VAL A 22 -24.90 -24.61 12.53
CA VAL A 22 -25.79 -24.07 13.58
C VAL A 22 -25.12 -23.48 14.83
N CYS A 23 -25.10 -22.14 14.97
CA CYS A 23 -26.13 -21.29 15.63
C CYS A 23 -25.61 -19.85 15.87
N PRO A 24 -26.47 -18.81 15.90
CA PRO A 24 -26.06 -17.41 16.01
C PRO A 24 -25.90 -16.97 17.48
N ARG A 25 -24.80 -16.29 17.81
CA ARG A 25 -24.63 -15.60 19.10
C ARG A 25 -24.81 -14.10 18.93
N VAL A 26 -25.74 -13.60 19.73
CA VAL A 26 -26.07 -12.21 20.02
C VAL A 26 -24.85 -11.48 20.59
N CYS A 27 -24.49 -10.34 20.02
CA CYS A 27 -23.50 -9.41 20.58
C CYS A 27 -24.19 -8.36 21.47
N PRO A 28 -23.63 -8.04 22.66
CA PRO A 28 -24.05 -6.86 23.41
C PRO A 28 -23.29 -5.62 22.91
N ARG A 29 -24.03 -4.52 22.82
CA ARG A 29 -23.52 -3.15 22.65
C ARG A 29 -22.61 -2.80 23.83
N VAL A 30 -21.42 -2.27 23.54
CA VAL A 30 -20.64 -1.46 24.48
C VAL A 30 -20.27 -0.16 23.79
N CYS A 31 -20.92 0.91 24.23
CA CYS A 31 -20.57 2.30 23.93
C CYS A 31 -19.28 2.70 24.66
N GLY A 32 -18.51 3.60 24.05
CA GLY A 32 -17.52 4.41 24.75
C GLY A 32 -16.14 4.41 24.11
N ARG A 33 -15.93 5.24 23.09
CA ARG A 33 -14.59 5.74 22.76
C ARG A 33 -14.63 7.25 22.58
N VAL A 34 -13.94 7.92 23.49
CA VAL A 34 -13.52 9.31 23.42
C VAL A 34 -12.50 9.41 22.28
N ILE A 35 -12.85 10.15 21.23
CA ILE A 35 -11.95 10.47 20.13
C ILE A 35 -11.15 11.71 20.57
N SER A 36 -9.85 11.53 20.81
CA SER A 36 -8.91 12.64 20.95
C SER A 36 -8.59 13.16 19.55
N PHE A 37 -8.99 14.39 19.27
CA PHE A 37 -8.62 15.12 18.05
C PHE A 37 -7.13 15.48 18.12
N GLY A 38 -6.29 14.71 17.44
CA GLY A 38 -4.95 15.14 17.07
C GLY A 38 -5.04 16.07 15.86
N LEU A 39 -4.67 17.33 16.04
CA LEU A 39 -4.52 18.32 14.98
C LEU A 39 -3.38 17.85 14.05
N PHE A 40 -3.70 17.12 12.99
CA PHE A 40 -2.78 16.91 11.87
C PHE A 40 -2.88 18.15 10.97
N LEU A 41 -1.80 18.92 10.90
CA LEU A 41 -1.58 19.94 9.88
C LEU A 41 -1.46 19.21 8.53
N PHE A 42 -2.59 18.99 7.85
CA PHE A 42 -2.59 18.67 6.43
C PHE A 42 -2.04 19.90 5.69
N THR A 43 -0.79 19.82 5.24
CA THR A 43 -0.35 20.65 4.12
C THR A 43 -1.19 20.23 2.93
N SER A 44 -2.21 21.02 2.63
CA SER A 44 -3.01 20.92 1.42
C SER A 44 -2.09 21.17 0.23
N PHE A 45 -1.51 20.09 -0.31
CA PHE A 45 -1.11 20.07 -1.71
C PHE A 45 -2.41 20.25 -2.49
N GLY A 46 -2.69 21.50 -2.89
CA GLY A 46 -3.75 21.79 -3.82
C GLY A 46 -3.48 20.98 -5.07
N LEU A 47 -4.27 19.93 -5.28
CA LEU A 47 -4.26 19.21 -6.53
C LEU A 47 -4.67 20.22 -7.60
N PRO A 48 -3.83 20.48 -8.62
CA PRO A 48 -4.19 21.38 -9.69
C PRO A 48 -5.48 20.88 -10.33
N THR A 49 -6.53 21.70 -10.29
CA THR A 49 -7.82 21.42 -10.94
C THR A 49 -7.64 21.47 -12.45
N ALA A 50 -7.22 20.34 -12.99
CA ALA A 50 -7.69 19.69 -14.21
C ALA A 50 -8.51 20.53 -15.21
N ALA A 51 -7.89 21.48 -15.91
CA ALA A 51 -8.40 21.96 -17.19
C ALA A 51 -7.53 21.31 -18.29
N TRP A 52 -7.97 20.16 -18.80
CA TRP A 52 -7.22 19.34 -19.76
C TRP A 52 -7.85 19.47 -21.14
N ALA A 53 -7.56 20.56 -21.82
CA ALA A 53 -7.83 20.67 -23.25
C ALA A 53 -6.67 20.04 -24.03
N ASP A 54 -6.97 19.38 -25.15
CA ASP A 54 -6.03 18.79 -26.13
C ASP A 54 -5.27 19.90 -26.90
N ASN A 55 -4.64 20.80 -26.18
CA ASN A 55 -3.62 21.67 -26.74
C ASN A 55 -2.35 20.83 -26.90
N PRO A 56 -1.72 20.72 -28.08
CA PRO A 56 -0.46 19.98 -28.24
C PRO A 56 0.64 20.44 -27.25
N GLY A 57 0.54 21.66 -26.70
CA GLY A 57 1.38 22.11 -25.58
C GLY A 57 1.20 21.31 -24.28
N ASN A 58 0.05 20.68 -24.05
CA ASN A 58 -0.27 19.91 -22.86
C ASN A 58 0.43 18.54 -22.84
N GLN A 59 0.61 17.91 -24.00
CA GLN A 59 1.34 16.63 -24.10
C GLN A 59 2.77 16.75 -23.55
N PHE A 60 3.46 17.86 -23.82
CA PHE A 60 4.79 18.11 -23.26
C PHE A 60 4.77 18.25 -21.74
N GLN A 61 3.74 18.89 -21.18
CA GLN A 61 3.58 19.05 -19.74
C GLN A 61 3.29 17.70 -19.05
N GLU A 62 2.50 16.83 -19.67
CA GLU A 62 2.24 15.49 -19.16
C GLU A 62 3.50 14.62 -19.14
N VAL A 63 4.29 14.66 -20.23
CA VAL A 63 5.57 13.96 -20.32
C VAL A 63 6.54 14.48 -19.24
N GLU A 64 6.65 15.79 -19.07
CA GLU A 64 7.49 16.41 -18.03
C GLU A 64 7.03 16.03 -16.61
N ALA A 65 5.71 16.00 -16.38
CA ALA A 65 5.12 15.57 -15.11
C ALA A 65 5.44 14.09 -14.83
N LEU A 66 5.37 13.22 -15.83
CA LEU A 66 5.72 11.81 -15.72
C LEU A 66 7.22 11.62 -15.47
N GLN A 67 8.08 12.35 -16.17
CA GLN A 67 9.53 12.37 -15.92
C GLN A 67 9.88 12.85 -14.51
N THR A 68 9.12 13.81 -13.97
CA THR A 68 9.27 14.25 -12.58
C THR A 68 8.97 13.11 -11.60
N ILE A 69 7.91 12.33 -11.85
CA ILE A 69 7.59 11.14 -11.04
C ILE A 69 8.71 10.09 -11.16
N HIS A 70 9.26 9.87 -12.36
CA HIS A 70 10.40 8.97 -12.56
C HIS A 70 11.63 9.39 -11.74
N ARG A 71 11.95 10.69 -11.73
CA ARG A 71 13.06 11.23 -10.92
C ARG A 71 12.85 10.99 -9.43
N GLU A 72 11.68 11.33 -8.91
CA GLU A 72 11.35 11.13 -7.49
C GLU A 72 11.33 9.64 -7.10
N LEU A 73 10.82 8.78 -7.99
CA LEU A 73 10.85 7.33 -7.78
C LEU A 73 12.29 6.79 -7.78
N ASN A 74 13.18 7.34 -8.60
CA ASN A 74 14.59 6.98 -8.59
C ASN A 74 15.26 7.41 -7.27
N GLU A 75 15.00 8.63 -6.79
CA GLU A 75 15.45 9.09 -5.46
C GLU A 75 14.92 8.18 -4.35
N TYR A 76 13.66 7.76 -4.43
CA TYR A 76 13.06 6.76 -3.53
C TYR A 76 13.79 5.41 -3.59
N CYS A 77 14.23 4.97 -4.76
CA CYS A 77 15.02 3.75 -4.91
C CYS A 77 16.44 3.91 -4.35
N GLN A 78 17.07 5.06 -4.53
CA GLN A 78 18.39 5.36 -3.94
C GLN A 78 18.31 5.37 -2.41
N LYS A 79 17.22 5.87 -1.82
CA LYS A 79 16.97 5.82 -0.36
C LYS A 79 17.02 4.39 0.19
N LYS A 80 16.59 3.38 -0.59
CA LYS A 80 16.71 1.97 -0.19
C LYS A 80 18.16 1.53 0.02
N VAL A 81 19.06 1.96 -0.87
CA VAL A 81 20.50 1.65 -0.79
C VAL A 81 21.10 2.30 0.45
N LEU A 82 20.78 3.58 0.70
CA LEU A 82 21.22 4.30 1.90
C LEU A 82 20.74 3.62 3.18
N LEU A 83 19.46 3.23 3.24
CA LEU A 83 18.91 2.49 4.39
C LEU A 83 19.62 1.13 4.58
N ALA A 84 19.97 0.43 3.51
CA ALA A 84 20.70 -0.84 3.61
C ALA A 84 22.12 -0.65 4.18
N ASP A 85 22.82 0.42 3.78
CA ASP A 85 24.16 0.72 4.30
C ASP A 85 24.12 1.22 5.74
N GLU A 86 23.11 2.01 6.11
CA GLU A 86 22.85 2.39 7.51
C GLU A 86 22.59 1.17 8.40
N LEU A 87 21.81 0.20 7.92
CA LEU A 87 21.57 -1.04 8.66
C LEU A 87 22.88 -1.78 8.93
N LYS A 88 23.73 -1.98 7.91
CA LYS A 88 25.05 -2.62 8.08
C LYS A 88 25.93 -1.87 9.08
N ARG A 89 25.90 -0.53 9.06
CA ARG A 89 26.63 0.31 10.03
C ARG A 89 26.12 0.08 11.45
N ILE A 90 24.79 0.06 11.64
CA ILE A 90 24.15 -0.19 12.94
C ILE A 90 24.49 -1.60 13.43
N GLU A 91 24.39 -2.63 12.58
CA GLU A 91 24.74 -4.00 12.93
C GLU A 91 26.21 -4.14 13.37
N LYS A 92 27.13 -3.49 12.64
CA LYS A 92 28.54 -3.46 13.02
C LYS A 92 28.73 -2.81 14.39
N ALA A 93 28.13 -1.64 14.62
CA ALA A 93 28.21 -0.93 15.90
C ALA A 93 27.54 -1.72 17.04
N LEU A 94 26.46 -2.46 16.78
CA LEU A 94 25.83 -3.34 17.75
C LEU A 94 26.73 -4.52 18.11
N ASN A 95 27.44 -5.10 17.15
CA ASN A 95 28.38 -6.19 17.40
C ASN A 95 29.61 -5.72 18.20
N GLU A 96 30.14 -4.53 17.89
CA GLU A 96 31.25 -3.92 18.65
C GLU A 96 30.82 -3.60 20.09
N THR A 97 29.68 -2.93 20.27
CA THR A 97 29.18 -2.59 21.60
C THR A 97 28.76 -3.82 22.42
N GLU A 98 28.35 -4.93 21.81
CA GLU A 98 28.09 -6.18 22.55
C GLU A 98 29.39 -6.80 23.08
N LYS A 99 30.48 -6.80 22.29
CA LYS A 99 31.79 -7.25 22.75
C LYS A 99 32.29 -6.40 23.92
N ASP A 100 32.17 -5.08 23.81
CA ASP A 100 32.54 -4.15 24.88
C ASP A 100 31.67 -4.37 26.14
N MET A 101 30.37 -4.63 25.96
CA MET A 101 29.47 -4.95 27.07
C MET A 101 29.83 -6.26 27.77
N GLN A 102 30.38 -7.25 27.07
CA GLN A 102 30.90 -8.47 27.71
C GLN A 102 32.09 -8.16 28.63
N VAL A 103 32.99 -7.26 28.23
CA VAL A 103 34.09 -6.79 29.08
C VAL A 103 33.55 -6.09 30.33
N VAL A 104 32.59 -5.18 30.16
CA VAL A 104 31.93 -4.49 31.29
C VAL A 104 31.26 -5.47 32.24
N ARG A 105 30.55 -6.49 31.72
CA ARG A 105 29.93 -7.54 32.54
C ARG A 105 30.97 -8.34 33.33
N GLN A 106 32.09 -8.70 32.71
CA GLN A 106 33.18 -9.41 33.39
C GLN A 106 33.82 -8.56 34.49
N GLU A 107 34.05 -7.27 34.25
CA GLU A 107 34.56 -6.36 35.27
C GLU A 107 33.58 -6.15 36.43
N ALA A 108 32.29 -5.99 36.12
CA ALA A 108 31.24 -5.87 37.14
C ALA A 108 31.15 -7.13 38.01
N LEU A 109 31.21 -8.32 37.39
CA LEU A 109 31.23 -9.59 38.12
C LEU A 109 32.45 -9.69 39.04
N LYS A 110 33.65 -9.34 38.55
CA LYS A 110 34.86 -9.32 39.37
C LYS A 110 34.72 -8.39 40.60
N LYS A 111 34.15 -7.20 40.41
CA LYS A 111 33.88 -6.25 41.51
C LYS A 111 32.88 -6.82 42.52
N GLN A 112 31.81 -7.45 42.05
CA GLN A 112 30.81 -8.08 42.92
C GLN A 112 31.41 -9.22 43.75
N ILE A 113 32.24 -10.08 43.14
CA ILE A 113 32.97 -11.14 43.84
C ILE A 113 33.90 -10.54 44.89
N ASN A 114 34.68 -9.51 44.55
CA ASN A 114 35.59 -8.86 45.50
C ASN A 114 34.84 -8.23 46.68
N LEU A 115 33.69 -7.60 46.43
CA LEU A 115 32.83 -7.05 47.50
C LEU A 115 32.27 -8.15 48.39
N MET A 116 31.83 -9.28 47.81
CA MET A 116 31.33 -10.43 48.57
C MET A 116 32.43 -11.03 49.46
N VAL A 117 33.65 -11.16 48.94
CA VAL A 117 34.82 -11.63 49.71
C VAL A 117 35.14 -10.66 50.84
N TYR A 118 35.08 -9.34 50.59
CA TYR A 118 35.27 -8.33 51.64
C TYR A 118 34.19 -8.42 52.73
N GLN A 119 32.91 -8.51 52.34
CA GLN A 119 31.79 -8.68 53.27
C GLN A 119 31.85 -9.99 54.04
N GLN A 120 32.36 -11.06 53.42
CA GLN A 120 32.58 -12.33 54.09
C GLN A 120 33.69 -12.18 55.14
N ARG A 121 34.81 -11.55 54.80
CA ARG A 121 35.87 -11.26 55.78
C ARG A 121 35.39 -10.34 56.90
N GLU A 122 34.55 -9.35 56.58
CA GLU A 122 33.95 -8.48 57.60
C GLU A 122 33.00 -9.27 58.50
N ARG A 123 32.21 -10.20 57.94
CA ARG A 123 31.38 -11.13 58.70
C ARG A 123 32.23 -12.05 59.56
N GLU A 124 33.28 -12.65 59.03
CA GLU A 124 34.21 -13.50 59.81
C GLU A 124 34.86 -12.71 60.96
N CYS A 125 35.28 -11.46 60.72
CA CYS A 125 35.76 -10.58 61.77
C CYS A 125 34.67 -10.23 62.78
N ARG A 126 33.45 -9.94 62.32
CA ARG A 126 32.31 -9.60 63.18
C ARG A 126 31.84 -10.82 63.97
N GLU A 127 31.82 -12.00 63.38
CA GLU A 127 31.51 -13.28 64.00
C GLU A 127 32.61 -13.66 65.00
N ALA A 128 33.89 -13.43 64.72
CA ALA A 128 34.94 -13.62 65.72
C ALA A 128 34.78 -12.67 66.92
N LEU A 129 34.42 -11.41 66.68
CA LEU A 129 34.08 -10.44 67.75
C LEU A 129 32.78 -10.81 68.47
N GLN A 130 31.81 -11.34 67.73
CA GLN A 130 30.51 -11.72 68.26
C GLN A 130 30.54 -13.10 68.92
N ASP A 131 31.45 -14.00 68.60
CA ASP A 131 31.71 -15.25 69.32
C ASP A 131 32.42 -14.96 70.64
N GLN A 132 33.31 -13.96 70.66
CA GLN A 132 33.77 -13.35 71.91
C GLN A 132 32.63 -12.76 72.74
N ALA A 133 31.64 -12.13 72.10
CA ALA A 133 30.48 -11.56 72.80
C ALA A 133 29.42 -12.63 73.19
N ASN A 134 29.22 -13.66 72.38
CA ASN A 134 28.25 -14.73 72.56
C ASN A 134 28.73 -15.79 73.57
N LEU A 135 30.04 -15.84 73.87
CA LEU A 135 30.54 -16.46 75.12
C LEU A 135 29.88 -15.85 76.38
N PHE A 136 29.33 -14.64 76.29
CA PHE A 136 28.55 -14.01 77.36
C PHE A 136 27.03 -14.17 77.20
N THR A 137 26.52 -14.74 76.10
CA THR A 137 25.07 -14.71 75.83
C THR A 137 24.67 -15.81 74.84
N ARG A 138 24.34 -17.02 75.33
CA ARG A 138 23.64 -18.00 74.48
C ARG A 138 22.53 -18.72 75.25
N GLY A 139 21.29 -18.38 74.90
CA GLY A 139 20.08 -19.15 75.21
C GLY A 139 19.01 -18.83 74.16
N GLY A 140 18.38 -19.86 73.58
CA GLY A 140 17.08 -19.74 72.90
C GLY A 140 17.01 -20.05 71.40
N SER A 141 16.77 -21.34 71.09
CA SER A 141 15.70 -21.91 70.25
C SER A 141 15.24 -21.32 68.90
N ASN A 142 15.35 -22.19 67.89
CA ASN A 142 14.31 -22.75 66.98
C ASN A 142 13.46 -21.90 66.01
N GLU A 143 13.38 -22.49 64.80
CA GLU A 143 12.17 -22.88 64.03
C GLU A 143 11.73 -22.12 62.76
N ASN A 144 11.52 -22.94 61.72
CA ASN A 144 10.46 -22.94 60.69
C ASN A 144 10.26 -21.67 59.82
N GLY A 145 10.02 -21.71 58.51
CA GLY A 145 9.59 -22.77 57.59
C GLY A 145 8.65 -22.16 56.51
N GLY A 146 8.65 -22.70 55.29
CA GLY A 146 7.61 -22.48 54.25
C GLY A 146 7.79 -21.24 53.35
N VAL A 147 7.17 -21.06 52.16
CA VAL A 147 6.01 -21.67 51.47
C VAL A 147 6.02 -21.26 49.97
N GLY A 148 5.44 -22.06 49.07
CA GLY A 148 4.59 -21.60 47.94
C GLY A 148 5.25 -21.50 46.55
N ALA A 149 4.92 -22.31 45.52
CA ALA A 149 3.66 -22.57 44.80
C ALA A 149 3.30 -21.54 43.68
N THR A 150 3.54 -21.98 42.44
CA THR A 150 2.74 -21.83 41.19
C THR A 150 2.07 -20.51 40.80
N ILE A 151 2.14 -20.14 39.50
CA ILE A 151 0.99 -20.19 38.57
C ILE A 151 1.41 -19.84 37.12
N ASN A 152 0.88 -20.68 36.22
CA ASN A 152 0.79 -20.60 34.78
C ASN A 152 -0.14 -19.46 34.33
N THR A 153 0.22 -18.64 33.35
CA THR A 153 -0.78 -18.12 32.40
C THR A 153 -0.21 -18.03 30.98
N ARG A 154 -0.94 -18.71 30.09
CA ARG A 154 -0.72 -18.87 28.66
C ARG A 154 -1.51 -17.75 27.97
N SER A 155 -0.86 -16.86 27.24
CA SER A 155 -1.51 -15.81 26.46
C SER A 155 -1.12 -15.88 24.98
N GLY A 156 -2.12 -15.61 24.14
CA GLY A 156 -2.15 -15.85 22.71
C GLY A 156 -1.16 -15.02 21.90
N TYR A 157 -0.82 -15.57 20.74
CA TYR A 157 0.12 -14.99 19.79
C TYR A 157 -0.45 -13.73 19.11
N PRO A 158 0.25 -12.58 19.17
CA PRO A 158 -0.01 -11.47 18.28
C PRO A 158 0.83 -11.56 17.00
N LEU A 159 0.31 -10.94 15.95
CA LEU A 159 0.88 -10.75 14.62
C LEU A 159 2.34 -10.27 14.67
N LYS A 160 3.21 -10.87 13.84
CA LYS A 160 4.67 -10.84 13.98
C LYS A 160 5.32 -9.45 13.84
N LEU A 161 4.73 -8.51 13.10
CA LEU A 161 5.31 -7.18 12.90
C LEU A 161 5.01 -6.24 14.08
N ASP A 162 3.78 -6.26 14.55
CA ASP A 162 3.34 -5.49 15.72
C ASP A 162 4.02 -5.97 17.00
N ARG A 163 4.31 -7.28 17.07
CA ARG A 163 5.08 -7.89 18.15
C ARG A 163 6.52 -7.37 18.21
N HIS A 164 7.16 -7.13 17.07
CA HIS A 164 8.53 -6.60 17.04
C HIS A 164 8.59 -5.14 17.50
N LEU A 165 7.66 -4.30 17.05
CA LEU A 165 7.58 -2.90 17.51
C LEU A 165 7.23 -2.83 19.00
N THR A 166 6.26 -3.62 19.47
CA THR A 166 5.89 -3.68 20.88
C THR A 166 7.03 -4.21 21.75
N GLN A 167 7.74 -5.23 21.27
CA GLN A 167 8.90 -5.80 21.96
C GLN A 167 10.07 -4.79 22.02
N MET A 168 10.29 -4.02 20.96
CA MET A 168 11.31 -2.95 20.95
C MET A 168 10.95 -1.80 21.86
N ASN A 169 9.68 -1.36 21.87
CA ASN A 169 9.21 -0.33 22.81
C ASN A 169 9.33 -0.81 24.26
N PHE A 170 9.04 -2.08 24.52
CA PHE A 170 9.28 -2.71 25.80
C PHE A 170 10.78 -2.77 26.16
N PHE A 171 11.66 -3.08 25.21
CA PHE A 171 13.11 -3.02 25.43
C PHE A 171 13.59 -1.60 25.74
N SER A 172 13.12 -0.59 25.01
CA SER A 172 13.44 0.82 25.27
C SER A 172 12.94 1.27 26.65
N ALA A 173 11.73 0.87 27.05
CA ALA A 173 11.18 1.15 28.38
C ALA A 173 11.98 0.47 29.50
N ASN A 174 12.34 -0.81 29.32
CA ASN A 174 13.16 -1.55 30.28
C ASN A 174 14.61 -1.02 30.35
N GLN A 175 15.12 -0.38 29.29
CA GLN A 175 16.43 0.26 29.37
C GLN A 175 16.45 1.48 30.28
N GLY A 176 15.34 2.20 30.41
CA GLY A 176 15.17 3.22 31.44
C GLY A 176 15.41 2.62 32.84
N GLN A 177 14.82 1.47 33.11
CA GLN A 177 14.98 0.75 34.38
C GLN A 177 16.41 0.20 34.59
N ILE A 178 17.11 -0.23 33.53
CA ILE A 178 18.53 -0.65 33.63
C ILE A 178 19.43 0.55 33.97
N ARG A 179 19.15 1.75 33.41
CA ARG A 179 19.87 2.98 33.77
C ARG A 179 19.64 3.40 35.22
N GLU A 180 18.46 3.12 35.78
CA GLU A 180 18.12 3.43 37.17
C GLU A 180 18.65 2.39 38.16
N SER A 181 18.61 1.09 37.81
CA SER A 181 19.00 -0.02 38.71
C SER A 181 20.51 -0.24 38.81
N ILE A 182 21.26 0.03 37.74
CA ILE A 182 22.71 0.12 37.83
C ILE A 182 23.01 1.56 38.18
N GLN A 183 23.31 1.85 39.45
CA GLN A 183 23.79 3.18 39.85
C GLN A 183 25.04 3.50 39.01
N LEU A 184 24.84 4.22 37.90
CA LEU A 184 25.87 4.52 36.90
C LEU A 184 27.08 5.18 37.56
N SER A 185 26.88 5.88 38.69
CA SER A 185 27.91 6.46 39.54
C SER A 185 28.96 5.48 40.07
N GLN A 186 28.65 4.18 40.18
CA GLN A 186 29.58 3.15 40.67
C GLN A 186 30.42 2.50 39.54
N LEU A 187 30.07 2.74 38.28
CA LEU A 187 30.80 2.22 37.13
C LEU A 187 32.00 3.12 36.78
N ASN A 188 33.05 2.51 36.22
CA ASN A 188 34.17 3.28 35.67
C ASN A 188 33.68 4.13 34.49
N ALA A 189 34.29 5.30 34.26
CA ALA A 189 33.98 6.19 33.14
C ALA A 189 34.01 5.45 31.78
N ALA A 190 34.93 4.48 31.61
CA ALA A 190 34.99 3.64 30.42
C ALA A 190 33.70 2.80 30.22
N SER A 191 33.18 2.19 31.28
CA SER A 191 31.95 1.39 31.22
C SER A 191 30.71 2.25 30.95
N GLN A 192 30.65 3.46 31.52
CA GLN A 192 29.58 4.43 31.23
C GLN A 192 29.58 4.82 29.75
N LEU A 193 30.77 5.04 29.18
CA LEU A 193 30.92 5.40 27.77
C LEU A 193 30.48 4.26 26.84
N ILE A 194 30.79 3.01 27.19
CA ILE A 194 30.30 1.81 26.47
C ILE A 194 28.77 1.74 26.50
N LEU A 195 28.16 1.95 27.67
CA LEU A 195 26.70 1.98 27.81
C LEU A 195 26.06 3.10 26.99
N GLN A 196 26.64 4.30 27.00
CA GLN A 196 26.16 5.43 26.18
C GLN A 196 26.23 5.12 24.68
N ARG A 197 27.36 4.56 24.20
CA ARG A 197 27.50 4.12 22.80
C ARG A 197 26.47 3.06 22.43
N ARG A 198 26.23 2.08 23.32
CA ARG A 198 25.20 1.06 23.10
C ARG A 198 23.81 1.65 23.03
N THR A 199 23.44 2.53 23.96
CA THR A 199 22.12 3.19 23.91
C THR A 199 21.95 4.00 22.64
N LYS A 200 22.98 4.77 22.25
CA LYS A 200 22.94 5.55 21.00
C LYS A 200 22.73 4.63 19.79
N THR A 201 23.48 3.53 19.69
CA THR A 201 23.33 2.58 18.58
C THR A 201 21.93 1.98 18.51
N LEU A 202 21.29 1.72 19.66
CA LEU A 202 19.92 1.24 19.70
C LEU A 202 18.90 2.33 19.31
N GLN A 203 19.13 3.59 19.71
CA GLN A 203 18.32 4.71 19.23
C GLN A 203 18.44 4.87 17.71
N ASP A 204 19.65 4.75 17.17
CA ASP A 204 19.90 4.74 15.72
C ASP A 204 19.16 3.57 15.04
N SER A 205 19.12 2.38 15.67
CA SER A 205 18.32 1.24 15.17
C SER A 205 16.83 1.52 15.14
N VAL A 206 16.28 2.21 16.15
CA VAL A 206 14.84 2.54 16.20
C VAL A 206 14.49 3.59 15.15
N THR A 207 15.32 4.64 15.02
CA THR A 207 15.11 5.67 13.98
C THR A 207 15.20 5.07 12.58
N TRP A 208 16.19 4.21 12.31
CA TRP A 208 16.27 3.46 11.05
C TRP A 208 15.01 2.63 10.78
N GLN A 209 14.47 1.91 11.77
CA GLN A 209 13.24 1.14 11.60
C GLN A 209 12.05 2.02 11.24
N GLN A 210 11.91 3.19 11.86
CA GLN A 210 10.86 4.15 11.53
C GLN A 210 11.02 4.67 10.10
N SER A 211 12.25 5.05 9.70
CA SER A 211 12.54 5.48 8.34
C SER A 211 12.29 4.38 7.31
N PHE A 212 12.65 3.13 7.60
CA PHE A 212 12.39 1.99 6.74
C PHE A 212 10.89 1.69 6.61
N ALA A 213 10.15 1.76 7.72
CA ALA A 213 8.69 1.59 7.70
C ALA A 213 8.00 2.68 6.86
N SER A 214 8.40 3.95 7.01
CA SER A 214 7.89 5.05 6.17
C SER A 214 8.21 4.80 4.69
N TRP A 215 9.45 4.41 4.37
CA TRP A 215 9.85 4.08 3.01
C TRP A 215 9.02 2.95 2.40
N ILE A 216 8.69 1.89 3.15
CA ILE A 216 7.78 0.84 2.65
C ILE A 216 6.39 1.38 2.36
N GLN A 217 5.86 2.24 3.24
CA GLN A 217 4.52 2.84 3.10
C GLN A 217 4.42 3.83 1.94
N ASP A 218 5.50 4.55 1.65
CA ASP A 218 5.56 5.53 0.56
C ASP A 218 5.60 4.88 -0.83
N GLY A 219 6.07 3.63 -0.94
CA GLY A 219 6.24 2.97 -2.24
C GLY A 219 4.95 2.85 -3.06
N PRO A 220 3.84 2.34 -2.50
CA PRO A 220 2.57 2.21 -3.22
C PRO A 220 1.96 3.53 -3.70
N SER A 221 2.19 4.66 -3.02
CA SER A 221 1.57 5.95 -3.38
C SER A 221 2.07 6.51 -4.71
N TYR A 222 3.23 6.05 -5.19
CA TYR A 222 3.70 6.37 -6.54
C TYR A 222 2.74 5.85 -7.61
N PHE A 223 2.07 4.71 -7.39
CA PHE A 223 1.11 4.19 -8.36
C PHE A 223 -0.10 5.12 -8.51
N ASP A 224 -0.55 5.74 -7.43
CA ASP A 224 -1.65 6.72 -7.48
C ASP A 224 -1.31 7.88 -8.42
N ARG A 225 -0.04 8.29 -8.44
CA ARG A 225 0.47 9.34 -9.33
C ARG A 225 0.67 8.87 -10.77
N TYR A 226 1.01 7.59 -10.97
CA TYR A 226 1.10 6.99 -12.29
C TYR A 226 -0.26 6.71 -12.91
N TRP A 227 -1.29 6.45 -12.11
CA TRP A 227 -2.60 6.02 -12.58
C TRP A 227 -3.17 6.91 -13.69
N ARG A 228 -3.12 8.23 -13.49
CA ARG A 228 -3.57 9.23 -14.48
C ARG A 228 -2.83 9.13 -15.82
N PHE A 229 -1.63 8.55 -15.84
CA PHE A 229 -0.84 8.33 -17.05
C PHE A 229 -1.02 6.94 -17.67
N THR A 230 -2.05 6.18 -17.25
CA THR A 230 -2.34 4.84 -17.78
C THR A 230 -3.54 4.78 -18.72
N ASP A 231 -4.14 5.94 -19.01
CA ASP A 231 -5.36 6.09 -19.81
C ASP A 231 -6.50 5.11 -19.45
N PRO A 232 -6.95 5.11 -18.18
CA PRO A 232 -7.94 4.13 -17.71
C PRO A 232 -9.29 4.21 -18.44
N SER A 233 -9.65 5.40 -18.94
CA SER A 233 -10.88 5.65 -19.71
C SER A 233 -10.70 5.50 -21.23
N ARG A 234 -9.50 5.14 -21.71
CA ARG A 234 -9.17 5.05 -23.15
C ARG A 234 -9.39 6.36 -23.93
N GLN A 235 -9.17 7.52 -23.32
CA GLN A 235 -9.33 8.83 -23.95
C GLN A 235 -8.14 9.21 -24.83
N TRP A 236 -6.94 8.72 -24.57
CA TRP A 236 -5.75 9.16 -25.29
C TRP A 236 -5.64 8.56 -26.69
N THR A 237 -5.01 9.32 -27.57
CA THR A 237 -4.54 8.88 -28.88
C THR A 237 -3.46 7.81 -28.75
N VAL A 238 -3.21 7.07 -29.84
CA VAL A 238 -2.13 6.08 -29.88
C VAL A 238 -0.79 6.78 -29.69
N ALA A 239 -0.58 7.92 -30.38
CA ALA A 239 0.64 8.71 -30.27
C ALA A 239 0.92 9.20 -28.84
N GLN A 240 -0.11 9.67 -28.11
CA GLN A 240 0.04 10.04 -26.69
C GLN A 240 0.43 8.83 -25.84
N CYS A 241 -0.23 7.69 -26.00
CA CYS A 241 0.10 6.47 -25.27
C CYS A 241 1.54 6.00 -25.56
N GLU A 242 1.99 6.08 -26.81
CA GLU A 242 3.36 5.72 -27.19
C GLU A 242 4.41 6.69 -26.63
N ALA A 243 4.11 7.99 -26.64
CA ALA A 243 4.97 9.00 -26.01
C ALA A 243 5.13 8.74 -24.51
N MET A 244 4.03 8.45 -23.79
CA MET A 244 4.08 8.09 -22.38
C MET A 244 4.86 6.79 -22.17
N LEU A 245 4.61 5.76 -22.98
CA LEU A 245 5.33 4.49 -22.89
C LEU A 245 6.83 4.65 -23.13
N ALA A 246 7.25 5.56 -24.03
CA ALA A 246 8.66 5.83 -24.31
C ALA A 246 9.39 6.34 -23.06
N THR A 247 8.75 7.19 -22.23
CA THR A 247 9.36 7.68 -20.99
C THR A 247 9.67 6.58 -19.98
N PHE A 248 8.90 5.47 -19.97
CA PHE A 248 9.18 4.29 -19.14
C PHE A 248 10.36 3.45 -19.66
N GLN A 249 10.75 3.61 -20.93
CA GLN A 249 11.87 2.87 -21.53
C GLN A 249 13.20 3.60 -21.37
N GLU A 250 13.18 4.93 -21.32
CA GLU A 250 14.39 5.76 -21.12
C GLU A 250 15.00 5.57 -19.74
N VAL A 251 14.16 5.36 -18.72
CA VAL A 251 14.60 5.15 -17.35
C VAL A 251 14.41 3.66 -17.02
N GLU A 252 15.50 2.93 -16.75
CA GLU A 252 15.46 1.52 -16.34
C GLU A 252 14.85 1.35 -14.94
N LEU A 253 13.57 1.69 -14.79
CA LEU A 253 12.83 1.58 -13.55
C LEU A 253 12.16 0.21 -13.47
N GLU A 254 12.88 -0.78 -12.95
CA GLU A 254 12.28 -2.08 -12.63
C GLU A 254 11.55 -2.07 -11.27
N THR A 255 10.73 -1.04 -11.03
CA THR A 255 9.95 -0.93 -9.79
C THR A 255 8.51 -1.37 -10.01
N TYR A 256 7.86 -1.92 -8.98
CA TYR A 256 6.50 -2.43 -9.15
C TYR A 256 5.45 -1.37 -9.56
N PRO A 257 5.46 -0.10 -9.09
CA PRO A 257 4.45 0.87 -9.54
C PRO A 257 4.60 1.20 -11.03
N SER A 258 5.83 1.40 -11.49
CA SER A 258 6.13 1.73 -12.87
C SER A 258 5.82 0.57 -13.81
N LEU A 259 6.21 -0.67 -13.45
CA LEU A 259 5.90 -1.86 -14.23
C LEU A 259 4.39 -2.12 -14.35
N ILE A 260 3.59 -1.84 -13.31
CA ILE A 260 2.13 -1.94 -13.38
C ILE A 260 1.60 -0.89 -14.36
N ALA A 261 2.02 0.38 -14.24
CA ALA A 261 1.59 1.46 -15.13
C ALA A 261 1.98 1.21 -16.60
N GLN A 262 3.23 0.80 -16.82
CA GLN A 262 3.75 0.39 -18.13
C GLN A 262 2.91 -0.74 -18.73
N SER A 263 2.54 -1.76 -17.94
CA SER A 263 1.73 -2.87 -18.43
C SER A 263 0.31 -2.45 -18.83
N LEU A 264 -0.27 -1.45 -18.16
CA LEU A 264 -1.57 -0.88 -18.53
C LEU A 264 -1.49 -0.12 -19.86
N LEU A 265 -0.43 0.68 -20.07
CA LEU A 265 -0.18 1.36 -21.36
C LEU A 265 0.11 0.36 -22.48
N GLN A 266 0.88 -0.69 -22.21
CA GLN A 266 1.12 -1.76 -23.18
C GLN A 266 -0.17 -2.51 -23.53
N GLU A 267 -1.07 -2.75 -22.56
CA GLU A 267 -2.41 -3.30 -22.81
C GLU A 267 -3.24 -2.36 -23.68
N ARG A 268 -3.25 -1.06 -23.35
CA ARG A 268 -3.95 0.00 -24.08
C ARG A 268 -3.53 0.07 -25.55
N LEU A 269 -2.25 -0.15 -25.85
CA LEU A 269 -1.68 -0.14 -27.21
C LEU A 269 -1.83 -1.48 -27.95
N GLY A 270 -2.56 -2.46 -27.40
CA GLY A 270 -2.66 -3.80 -27.97
C GLY A 270 -1.39 -4.65 -27.87
N LYS A 271 -0.34 -4.17 -27.19
CA LYS A 271 0.94 -4.88 -26.94
C LYS A 271 0.79 -5.84 -25.74
N SER A 272 -0.31 -6.61 -25.69
CA SER A 272 -0.71 -7.41 -24.52
C SER A 272 0.27 -8.53 -24.14
N THR A 273 1.07 -9.03 -25.09
CA THR A 273 2.14 -10.01 -24.80
C THR A 273 3.28 -9.39 -23.99
N GLN A 274 3.71 -8.18 -24.37
CA GLN A 274 4.71 -7.40 -23.64
C GLN A 274 4.16 -6.98 -22.26
N ALA A 275 2.90 -6.53 -22.21
CA ALA A 275 2.21 -6.22 -20.96
C ALA A 275 2.23 -7.41 -19.98
N LEU A 276 2.00 -8.62 -20.50
CA LEU A 276 1.99 -9.85 -19.70
C LEU A 276 3.39 -10.17 -19.14
N GLU A 277 4.44 -9.96 -19.92
CA GLU A 277 5.82 -10.16 -19.47
C GLU A 277 6.17 -9.18 -18.34
N SER A 278 5.92 -7.88 -18.56
CA SER A 278 6.18 -6.81 -17.59
C SER A 278 5.45 -7.06 -16.27
N ILE A 279 4.15 -7.34 -16.31
CA ILE A 279 3.34 -7.53 -15.10
C ILE A 279 3.70 -8.80 -14.34
N ASN A 280 4.16 -9.85 -15.04
CA ASN A 280 4.59 -11.07 -14.38
C ASN A 280 5.83 -10.83 -13.50
N LYS A 281 6.75 -9.93 -13.86
CA LYS A 281 7.89 -9.57 -12.98
C LYS A 281 7.38 -9.12 -11.60
N VAL A 282 6.33 -8.29 -11.57
CA VAL A 282 5.72 -7.79 -10.34
C VAL A 282 5.00 -8.89 -9.57
N VAL A 283 4.15 -9.68 -10.24
CA VAL A 283 3.35 -10.72 -9.58
C VAL A 283 4.23 -11.77 -8.87
N HIS A 284 5.38 -12.15 -9.45
CA HIS A 284 6.28 -13.13 -8.84
C HIS A 284 7.04 -12.59 -7.61
N SER A 285 7.25 -11.27 -7.53
CA SER A 285 8.06 -10.63 -6.48
C SER A 285 7.33 -10.39 -5.14
N GLN A 286 6.03 -10.72 -5.04
CA GLN A 286 5.20 -10.52 -3.83
C GLN A 286 5.28 -9.10 -3.22
N THR A 287 5.23 -8.08 -4.06
CA THR A 287 5.28 -6.66 -3.66
C THR A 287 4.05 -6.23 -2.85
N PRO A 288 4.10 -5.09 -2.13
CA PRO A 288 2.92 -4.51 -1.48
C PRO A 288 1.69 -4.35 -2.41
N MET A 289 1.92 -4.11 -3.70
CA MET A 289 0.87 -4.00 -4.73
C MET A 289 0.57 -5.30 -5.48
N HIS A 290 0.90 -6.45 -4.91
CA HIS A 290 0.75 -7.75 -5.57
C HIS A 290 -0.69 -8.01 -6.08
N PHE A 291 -1.72 -7.63 -5.32
CA PHE A 291 -3.12 -7.85 -5.73
C PHE A 291 -3.56 -6.89 -6.84
N VAL A 292 -3.06 -5.65 -6.85
CA VAL A 292 -3.25 -4.71 -7.98
C VAL A 292 -2.61 -5.29 -9.24
N ALA A 293 -1.37 -5.77 -9.14
CA ALA A 293 -0.67 -6.39 -10.26
C ALA A 293 -1.40 -7.64 -10.79
N ARG A 294 -2.01 -8.44 -9.91
CA ARG A 294 -2.85 -9.59 -10.33
C ARG A 294 -4.12 -9.15 -11.05
N ALA A 295 -4.78 -8.08 -10.57
CA ALA A 295 -5.95 -7.53 -11.25
C ALA A 295 -5.59 -7.02 -12.67
N VAL A 296 -4.49 -6.28 -12.79
CA VAL A 296 -3.97 -5.82 -14.09
C VAL A 296 -3.58 -7.00 -14.98
N ARG A 297 -2.90 -8.02 -14.46
CA ARG A 297 -2.63 -9.26 -15.21
C ARG A 297 -3.92 -9.92 -15.71
N GLY A 298 -4.98 -9.92 -14.91
CA GLY A 298 -6.29 -10.41 -15.31
C GLY A 298 -6.86 -9.65 -16.51
N MET A 299 -6.73 -8.32 -16.53
CA MET A 299 -7.14 -7.51 -17.69
C MET A 299 -6.28 -7.77 -18.93
N VAL A 300 -4.96 -7.86 -18.78
CA VAL A 300 -4.06 -8.24 -19.89
C VAL A 300 -4.42 -9.63 -20.45
N GLN A 301 -4.78 -10.57 -19.58
CA GLN A 301 -5.27 -11.90 -20.00
C GLN A 301 -6.61 -11.81 -20.73
N GLN A 302 -7.50 -10.92 -20.31
CA GLN A 302 -8.77 -10.65 -21.00
C GLN A 302 -8.51 -10.14 -22.43
N SER A 303 -7.60 -9.18 -22.62
CA SER A 303 -7.22 -8.66 -23.94
C SER A 303 -6.51 -9.71 -24.82
N LEU A 304 -5.91 -10.74 -24.22
CA LEU A 304 -5.36 -11.92 -24.91
C LEU A 304 -6.42 -13.01 -25.21
N GLY A 305 -7.70 -12.77 -24.92
CA GLY A 305 -8.78 -13.73 -25.09
C GLY A 305 -8.83 -14.85 -24.01
N LYS A 306 -7.95 -14.81 -23.02
CA LYS A 306 -7.87 -15.78 -21.91
C LYS A 306 -8.88 -15.47 -20.81
N THR A 307 -10.16 -15.49 -21.17
CA THR A 307 -11.28 -15.02 -20.33
C THR A 307 -11.38 -15.79 -19.00
N ARG A 308 -11.10 -17.10 -19.00
CA ARG A 308 -11.21 -17.92 -17.78
C ARG A 308 -10.13 -17.54 -16.76
N GLU A 309 -8.90 -17.39 -17.22
CA GLU A 309 -7.75 -16.99 -16.43
C GLU A 309 -7.94 -15.57 -15.89
N ALA A 310 -8.37 -14.65 -16.75
CA ALA A 310 -8.70 -13.27 -16.39
C ALA A 310 -9.67 -13.21 -15.20
N ARG A 311 -10.77 -13.97 -15.28
CA ARG A 311 -11.77 -14.07 -14.22
C ARG A 311 -11.16 -14.61 -12.91
N VAL A 312 -10.35 -15.67 -12.98
CA VAL A 312 -9.74 -16.24 -11.76
C VAL A 312 -8.82 -15.23 -11.09
N GLU A 313 -8.00 -14.51 -11.84
CA GLU A 313 -7.08 -13.51 -11.31
C GLU A 313 -7.80 -12.31 -10.67
N LEU A 314 -8.75 -11.71 -11.40
CA LEU A 314 -9.49 -10.54 -10.92
C LEU A 314 -10.26 -10.83 -9.64
N PHE A 315 -11.01 -11.93 -9.60
CA PHE A 315 -11.80 -12.28 -8.42
C PHE A 315 -10.91 -12.68 -7.23
N ALA A 316 -9.74 -13.28 -7.48
CA ALA A 316 -8.77 -13.55 -6.42
C ALA A 316 -8.19 -12.26 -5.84
N ALA A 317 -7.85 -11.28 -6.69
CA ALA A 317 -7.37 -9.96 -6.27
C ALA A 317 -8.41 -9.23 -5.42
N VAL A 318 -9.66 -9.16 -5.88
CA VAL A 318 -10.79 -8.52 -5.16
C VAL A 318 -11.06 -9.22 -3.83
N LYS A 319 -10.98 -10.56 -3.79
CA LYS A 319 -11.17 -11.31 -2.54
C LYS A 319 -10.09 -10.97 -1.50
N ALA A 320 -8.86 -10.76 -1.94
CA ALA A 320 -7.73 -10.46 -1.08
C ALA A 320 -7.75 -9.02 -0.58
N ASP A 321 -8.10 -8.06 -1.43
CA ASP A 321 -8.23 -6.65 -1.07
C ASP A 321 -9.49 -6.03 -1.71
N LYS A 322 -10.56 -6.03 -0.91
CA LYS A 322 -11.90 -5.57 -1.34
C LYS A 322 -12.05 -4.06 -1.34
N LEU A 323 -11.13 -3.31 -0.73
CA LEU A 323 -11.27 -1.87 -0.57
C LEU A 323 -10.36 -1.09 -1.53
N ASN A 324 -9.40 -1.77 -2.17
CA ASN A 324 -8.52 -1.14 -3.14
C ASN A 324 -9.29 -0.65 -4.37
N PRO A 325 -9.26 0.67 -4.66
CA PRO A 325 -10.05 1.26 -5.72
C PRO A 325 -9.54 0.88 -7.12
N TYR A 326 -8.24 0.64 -7.30
CA TYR A 326 -7.69 0.21 -8.59
C TYR A 326 -8.12 -1.21 -8.97
N ILE A 327 -8.15 -2.13 -8.00
CA ILE A 327 -8.66 -3.50 -8.23
C ILE A 327 -10.14 -3.46 -8.64
N ARG A 328 -10.92 -2.63 -7.94
CA ARG A 328 -12.34 -2.39 -8.23
C ARG A 328 -12.55 -1.80 -9.61
N PHE A 329 -11.70 -0.85 -10.03
CA PHE A 329 -11.72 -0.26 -11.36
C PHE A 329 -11.48 -1.31 -12.46
N GLN A 330 -10.46 -2.16 -12.29
CA GLN A 330 -10.21 -3.24 -13.26
C GLN A 330 -11.37 -4.25 -13.30
N LEU A 331 -11.99 -4.55 -12.16
CA LEU A 331 -13.19 -5.41 -12.12
C LEU A 331 -14.38 -4.76 -12.83
N ALA A 332 -14.59 -3.45 -12.66
CA ALA A 332 -15.63 -2.71 -13.37
C ALA A 332 -15.43 -2.79 -14.89
N ARG A 333 -14.20 -2.55 -15.38
CA ARG A 333 -13.82 -2.74 -16.80
C ARG A 333 -14.06 -4.16 -17.28
N TYR A 334 -13.72 -5.17 -16.47
CA TYR A 334 -14.00 -6.56 -16.85
C TYR A 334 -15.50 -6.82 -17.01
N TYR A 335 -16.35 -6.28 -16.14
CA TYR A 335 -17.80 -6.43 -16.27
C TYR A 335 -18.36 -5.69 -17.49
N THR A 336 -17.86 -4.49 -17.82
CA THR A 336 -18.29 -3.79 -19.05
C THR A 336 -17.93 -4.59 -20.31
N LEU A 337 -16.76 -5.23 -20.35
CA LEU A 337 -16.36 -6.13 -21.45
C LEU A 337 -17.22 -7.40 -21.56
N LYS A 338 -17.91 -7.79 -20.48
CA LYS A 338 -18.85 -8.93 -20.48
C LYS A 338 -20.31 -8.49 -20.61
N GLU A 339 -20.55 -7.20 -20.83
CA GLU A 339 -21.90 -6.59 -20.85
C GLU A 339 -22.70 -6.89 -19.56
N ASP A 340 -22.02 -7.17 -18.44
CA ASP A 340 -22.64 -7.32 -17.12
C ASP A 340 -22.78 -5.93 -16.47
N TRP A 341 -23.76 -5.18 -16.98
CA TRP A 341 -23.96 -3.78 -16.61
C TRP A 341 -24.23 -3.58 -15.12
N ASN A 342 -24.93 -4.52 -14.48
CA ASN A 342 -25.22 -4.45 -13.04
C ASN A 342 -23.95 -4.65 -12.20
N GLY A 343 -23.09 -5.60 -12.60
CA GLY A 343 -21.78 -5.80 -12.01
C GLY A 343 -20.91 -4.55 -12.17
N ALA A 344 -20.83 -4.01 -13.39
CA ALA A 344 -20.05 -2.82 -13.71
C ALA A 344 -20.53 -1.57 -12.93
N GLU A 345 -21.84 -1.30 -12.91
CA GLU A 345 -22.45 -0.18 -12.17
C GLU A 345 -22.11 -0.26 -10.68
N LYS A 346 -22.22 -1.44 -10.07
CA LYS A 346 -21.93 -1.63 -8.65
C LYS A 346 -20.48 -1.31 -8.31
N GLU A 347 -19.55 -1.79 -9.13
CA GLU A 347 -18.13 -1.55 -8.92
C GLU A 347 -17.77 -0.08 -9.19
N ALA A 348 -18.29 0.53 -10.26
CA ALA A 348 -18.04 1.94 -10.56
C ALA A 348 -18.64 2.89 -9.49
N ASN A 349 -19.82 2.59 -8.94
CA ASN A 349 -20.37 3.36 -7.81
C ASN A 349 -19.53 3.27 -6.53
N PHE A 350 -18.80 2.17 -6.33
CA PHE A 350 -17.87 2.08 -5.22
C PHE A 350 -16.71 3.08 -5.38
N LEU A 351 -16.25 3.29 -6.61
CA LEU A 351 -15.11 4.16 -6.96
C LEU A 351 -15.41 5.64 -6.76
N LEU A 352 -16.70 6.06 -6.79
CA LEU A 352 -17.11 7.44 -6.47
C LEU A 352 -16.71 7.89 -5.05
N LYS A 353 -16.28 6.97 -4.17
CA LYS A 353 -15.79 7.27 -2.82
C LYS A 353 -14.30 7.61 -2.79
N SER A 354 -13.58 7.40 -3.89
CA SER A 354 -12.15 7.66 -4.04
C SER A 354 -11.98 8.91 -4.92
N PRO A 355 -11.61 10.07 -4.35
CA PRO A 355 -11.48 11.32 -5.11
C PRO A 355 -10.57 11.19 -6.33
N GLU A 356 -9.52 10.37 -6.23
CA GLU A 356 -8.53 10.15 -7.29
C GLU A 356 -9.12 9.43 -8.52
N LEU A 357 -10.20 8.67 -8.34
CA LEU A 357 -10.87 7.89 -9.40
C LEU A 357 -12.30 8.37 -9.69
N GLU A 358 -12.74 9.45 -9.04
CA GLU A 358 -14.13 9.91 -9.17
C GLU A 358 -14.47 10.24 -10.63
N LEU A 359 -13.59 10.98 -11.32
CA LEU A 359 -13.81 11.36 -12.71
C LEU A 359 -13.90 10.15 -13.64
N ASP A 360 -12.95 9.21 -13.53
CA ASP A 360 -12.92 7.99 -14.34
C ASP A 360 -14.15 7.10 -14.08
N ALA A 361 -14.59 7.03 -12.82
CA ALA A 361 -15.80 6.30 -12.42
C ALA A 361 -17.07 6.92 -13.01
N ARG A 362 -17.19 8.26 -13.00
CA ARG A 362 -18.33 8.97 -13.59
C ARG A 362 -18.38 8.80 -15.11
N ARG A 363 -17.22 8.87 -15.77
CA ARG A 363 -17.08 8.58 -17.20
C ARG A 363 -17.59 7.18 -17.53
N MET A 364 -17.15 6.18 -16.78
CA MET A 364 -17.59 4.80 -16.96
C MET A 364 -19.10 4.64 -16.71
N LEU A 365 -19.64 5.25 -15.65
CA LEU A 365 -21.07 5.21 -15.35
C LEU A 365 -21.92 5.89 -16.43
N ALA A 366 -21.47 7.01 -17.00
CA ALA A 366 -22.17 7.67 -18.09
C ALA A 366 -22.33 6.72 -19.29
N VAL A 367 -21.26 6.04 -19.70
CA VAL A 367 -21.31 5.03 -20.77
C VAL A 367 -22.25 3.89 -20.41
N ILE A 368 -22.10 3.28 -19.22
CA ILE A 368 -22.92 2.15 -18.76
C ILE A 368 -24.41 2.52 -18.82
N TYR A 369 -24.78 3.68 -18.27
CA TYR A 369 -26.18 4.11 -18.23
C TYR A 369 -26.74 4.46 -19.60
N SER A 370 -25.95 5.08 -20.48
CA SER A 370 -26.36 5.31 -21.88
C SER A 370 -26.63 4.01 -22.62
N LEU A 371 -25.80 2.97 -22.43
CA LEU A 371 -26.01 1.67 -23.07
C LEU A 371 -27.21 0.91 -22.48
N GLN A 372 -27.47 1.04 -21.17
CA GLN A 372 -28.63 0.42 -20.51
C GLN A 372 -29.97 1.12 -20.76
N ALA A 373 -29.97 2.38 -21.21
CA ALA A 373 -31.18 3.19 -21.32
C ALA A 373 -32.24 2.61 -22.26
N LYS A 374 -31.83 1.75 -23.21
CA LYS A 374 -32.76 1.01 -24.08
C LYS A 374 -33.65 0.04 -23.30
N GLU A 375 -33.13 -0.57 -22.24
CA GLU A 375 -33.85 -1.56 -21.42
C GLU A 375 -34.48 -0.93 -20.19
N ILE A 376 -33.86 0.13 -19.64
CA ILE A 376 -34.22 0.74 -18.38
C ILE A 376 -34.34 2.25 -18.57
N ASN A 377 -35.58 2.77 -18.69
CA ASN A 377 -35.81 4.20 -18.89
C ASN A 377 -35.20 5.09 -17.80
N SER A 378 -35.11 4.63 -16.55
CA SER A 378 -34.48 5.41 -15.47
C SER A 378 -32.96 5.55 -15.64
N ALA A 379 -32.32 4.71 -16.46
CA ALA A 379 -30.90 4.82 -16.76
C ALA A 379 -30.61 6.05 -17.63
N SER A 380 -31.52 6.51 -18.49
CA SER A 380 -31.29 7.74 -19.28
C SER A 380 -31.11 8.98 -18.39
N PHE A 381 -31.91 9.11 -17.32
CA PHE A 381 -31.76 10.19 -16.35
C PHE A 381 -30.41 10.13 -15.64
N LYS A 382 -30.00 8.94 -15.20
CA LYS A 382 -28.69 8.74 -14.56
C LYS A 382 -27.53 9.01 -15.52
N ALA A 383 -27.66 8.63 -16.80
CA ALA A 383 -26.66 8.90 -17.83
C ALA A 383 -26.43 10.40 -17.97
N LYS A 384 -27.52 11.17 -18.10
CA LYS A 384 -27.47 12.64 -18.18
C LYS A 384 -26.86 13.27 -16.93
N GLU A 385 -27.22 12.79 -15.74
CA GLU A 385 -26.64 13.26 -14.49
C GLU A 385 -25.12 13.04 -14.46
N GLN A 386 -24.64 11.82 -14.76
CA GLN A 386 -23.21 11.53 -14.72
C GLN A 386 -22.45 12.29 -15.81
N ALA A 387 -22.96 12.34 -17.04
CA ALA A 387 -22.34 13.08 -18.14
C ALA A 387 -22.24 14.59 -17.82
N THR A 388 -23.25 15.19 -17.19
CA THR A 388 -23.23 16.60 -16.76
C THR A 388 -22.12 16.85 -15.73
N LEU A 389 -21.92 15.91 -14.80
CA LEU A 389 -20.85 16.02 -13.82
C LEU A 389 -19.46 15.86 -14.47
N VAL A 390 -19.32 14.95 -15.44
CA VAL A 390 -18.07 14.82 -16.20
C VAL A 390 -17.75 16.10 -16.98
N ASP A 391 -18.73 16.66 -17.69
CA ASP A 391 -18.58 17.89 -18.48
C ASP A 391 -18.10 19.06 -17.60
N ARG A 392 -18.66 19.19 -16.39
CA ARG A 392 -18.25 20.23 -15.43
C ARG A 392 -16.85 20.00 -14.83
N LEU A 393 -16.43 18.75 -14.69
CA LEU A 393 -15.16 18.41 -14.04
C LEU A 393 -13.97 18.37 -15.01
N SER A 394 -14.21 18.11 -16.30
CA SER A 394 -13.14 17.90 -17.28
C SER A 394 -12.70 19.19 -18.00
N GLY A 395 -13.55 20.22 -17.97
CA GLY A 395 -13.33 21.49 -18.67
C GLY A 395 -14.14 21.59 -19.97
N ASP A 396 -14.25 22.81 -20.51
CA ASP A 396 -15.13 23.08 -21.66
C ASP A 396 -14.63 22.46 -22.98
N GLU A 397 -13.33 22.17 -23.07
CA GLU A 397 -12.64 21.68 -24.28
C GLU A 397 -12.30 20.17 -24.21
N ASP A 398 -12.97 19.39 -23.33
CA ASP A 398 -12.81 17.92 -23.28
C ASP A 398 -13.75 17.23 -24.29
N TRP A 399 -13.21 16.74 -25.41
CA TRP A 399 -13.97 16.01 -26.43
C TRP A 399 -14.71 14.80 -25.84
N PHE A 400 -14.11 14.12 -24.86
CA PHE A 400 -14.68 12.92 -24.26
C PHE A 400 -15.90 13.27 -23.41
N GLY A 401 -15.81 14.33 -22.60
CA GLY A 401 -16.95 14.88 -21.86
C GLY A 401 -18.11 15.27 -22.79
N LYS A 402 -17.83 15.95 -23.91
CA LYS A 402 -18.86 16.31 -24.90
C LYS A 402 -19.49 15.08 -25.57
N LEU A 403 -18.70 14.06 -25.89
CA LEU A 403 -19.21 12.80 -26.44
C LEU A 403 -20.13 12.08 -25.46
N LEU A 404 -19.75 11.98 -24.18
CA LEU A 404 -20.59 11.37 -23.15
C LEU A 404 -21.91 12.14 -22.96
N MET A 405 -21.87 13.47 -23.06
CA MET A 405 -23.09 14.29 -23.05
C MET A 405 -23.97 13.99 -24.26
N ALA A 406 -23.41 13.91 -25.47
CA ALA A 406 -24.15 13.55 -26.67
C ALA A 406 -24.85 12.19 -26.53
N MET A 407 -24.14 11.17 -26.04
CA MET A 407 -24.71 9.84 -25.78
C MET A 407 -25.80 9.85 -24.71
N ALA A 408 -25.66 10.66 -23.67
CA ALA A 408 -26.66 10.75 -22.60
C ALA A 408 -27.93 11.47 -23.07
N LEU A 409 -27.79 12.59 -23.79
CA LEU A 409 -28.92 13.35 -24.32
C LEU A 409 -29.69 12.59 -25.40
N SER A 410 -28.99 11.79 -26.22
CA SER A 410 -29.64 10.98 -27.25
C SER A 410 -30.60 9.95 -26.65
N VAL A 411 -30.25 9.36 -25.51
CA VAL A 411 -31.12 8.40 -24.81
C VAL A 411 -32.18 9.07 -23.93
N SER A 412 -32.08 10.38 -23.71
CA SER A 412 -33.08 11.21 -23.00
C SER A 412 -34.12 11.85 -23.94
N ASN A 413 -34.12 11.50 -25.23
CA ASN A 413 -34.96 12.10 -26.29
C ASN A 413 -34.69 13.60 -26.54
N GLU A 414 -33.49 14.10 -26.21
CA GLU A 414 -33.04 15.47 -26.48
C GLU A 414 -32.10 15.46 -27.68
N HIS A 415 -32.64 15.04 -28.84
CA HIS A 415 -31.85 14.69 -30.02
C HIS A 415 -31.04 15.87 -30.60
N ASP A 416 -31.65 17.06 -30.70
CA ASP A 416 -30.98 18.24 -31.26
C ASP A 416 -29.79 18.71 -30.40
N GLU A 417 -29.95 18.66 -29.07
CA GLU A 417 -28.86 18.97 -28.14
C GLU A 417 -27.77 17.90 -28.18
N ALA A 418 -28.15 16.62 -28.32
CA ALA A 418 -27.22 15.52 -28.48
C ALA A 418 -26.32 15.72 -29.72
N LEU A 419 -26.90 16.12 -30.86
CA LEU A 419 -26.15 16.43 -32.08
C LEU A 419 -25.22 17.63 -31.89
N THR A 420 -25.69 18.69 -31.21
CA THR A 420 -24.87 19.85 -30.90
C THR A 420 -23.63 19.49 -30.07
N HIS A 421 -23.79 18.63 -29.06
CA HIS A 421 -22.68 18.12 -28.27
C HIS A 421 -21.78 17.16 -29.06
N GLY A 422 -22.37 16.36 -29.96
CA GLY A 422 -21.64 15.48 -30.88
C GLY A 422 -20.72 16.25 -31.83
N ASP A 423 -21.21 17.34 -32.42
CA ASP A 423 -20.42 18.19 -33.31
C ASP A 423 -19.25 18.85 -32.57
N LYS A 424 -19.47 19.31 -31.32
CA LYS A 424 -18.39 19.82 -30.45
C LYS A 424 -17.37 18.74 -30.10
N ALA A 425 -17.82 17.51 -29.85
CA ALA A 425 -16.91 16.40 -29.59
C ALA A 425 -16.02 16.11 -30.81
N ILE A 426 -16.55 16.25 -32.03
CA ILE A 426 -15.77 16.13 -33.27
C ILE A 426 -14.78 17.29 -33.40
N GLU A 427 -15.21 18.53 -33.10
CA GLU A 427 -14.37 19.73 -33.14
C GLU A 427 -13.15 19.62 -32.21
N PHE A 428 -13.33 19.07 -31.01
CA PHE A 428 -12.26 18.95 -30.00
C PHE A 428 -11.45 17.65 -30.11
N ALA A 429 -11.94 16.64 -30.82
CA ALA A 429 -11.26 15.36 -30.96
C ALA A 429 -10.03 15.48 -31.87
N ALA A 430 -8.96 14.77 -31.53
CA ALA A 430 -7.82 14.60 -32.40
C ALA A 430 -8.18 13.74 -33.63
N ASP A 431 -7.42 13.87 -34.73
CA ASP A 431 -7.66 13.17 -36.00
C ASP A 431 -7.88 11.65 -35.84
N GLU A 432 -7.14 11.00 -34.93
CA GLU A 432 -7.27 9.55 -34.66
C GLU A 432 -8.59 9.18 -33.95
N GLN A 433 -9.16 10.12 -33.19
CA GLN A 433 -10.39 9.91 -32.41
C GLN A 433 -11.64 10.24 -33.22
N ILE A 434 -11.55 11.13 -34.21
CA ILE A 434 -12.68 11.58 -35.05
C ILE A 434 -13.50 10.40 -35.60
N PRO A 435 -12.92 9.34 -36.21
CA PRO A 435 -13.72 8.24 -36.77
C PRO A 435 -14.58 7.52 -35.72
N PHE A 436 -14.08 7.40 -34.50
CA PHE A 436 -14.83 6.82 -33.39
C PHE A 436 -15.97 7.73 -32.94
N VAL A 437 -15.70 9.02 -32.77
CA VAL A 437 -16.71 10.03 -32.39
C VAL A 437 -17.81 10.09 -33.44
N GLU A 438 -17.43 10.18 -34.72
CA GLU A 438 -18.35 10.19 -35.86
C GLU A 438 -19.20 8.92 -35.91
N SER A 439 -18.64 7.75 -35.61
CA SER A 439 -19.43 6.51 -35.59
C SER A 439 -20.56 6.55 -34.55
N ILE A 440 -20.31 7.14 -33.37
CA ILE A 440 -21.31 7.29 -32.32
C ILE A 440 -22.32 8.37 -32.69
N VAL A 441 -21.86 9.52 -33.22
CA VAL A 441 -22.73 10.61 -33.67
C VAL A 441 -23.63 10.14 -34.82
N GLN A 442 -23.11 9.34 -35.74
CA GLN A 442 -23.90 8.74 -36.82
C GLN A 442 -24.95 7.77 -36.24
N SER A 443 -24.56 6.96 -35.25
CA SER A 443 -25.52 6.11 -34.55
C SER A 443 -26.64 6.90 -33.89
N ILE A 444 -26.33 8.08 -33.32
CA ILE A 444 -27.31 9.01 -32.77
C ILE A 444 -28.23 9.51 -33.89
N LYS A 445 -27.68 10.08 -34.98
CA LYS A 445 -28.43 10.61 -36.15
C LYS A 445 -29.42 9.59 -36.73
N ASP A 446 -28.98 8.34 -36.84
CA ASP A 446 -29.80 7.26 -37.41
C ASP A 446 -30.83 6.69 -36.41
N GLY A 447 -30.78 7.11 -35.14
CA GLY A 447 -31.57 6.50 -34.06
C GLY A 447 -31.23 5.03 -33.82
N SER A 448 -30.04 4.60 -34.23
CA SER A 448 -29.58 3.23 -34.08
C SER A 448 -29.11 2.95 -32.65
N PRO A 449 -29.10 1.69 -32.19
CA PRO A 449 -28.58 1.35 -30.87
C PRO A 449 -27.12 1.80 -30.72
N LEU A 450 -26.85 2.56 -29.66
CA LEU A 450 -25.49 2.98 -29.30
C LEU A 450 -24.60 1.75 -29.12
N LYS A 451 -23.38 1.83 -29.66
CA LYS A 451 -22.33 0.83 -29.46
C LYS A 451 -21.11 1.53 -28.89
N TRP A 452 -20.46 0.88 -27.94
CA TRP A 452 -19.22 1.35 -27.35
C TRP A 452 -18.16 0.26 -27.43
N ASP A 453 -17.01 0.58 -28.01
CA ASP A 453 -15.88 -0.33 -28.06
C ASP A 453 -14.97 -0.13 -26.84
N PHE A 454 -15.12 -1.01 -25.85
CA PHE A 454 -14.28 -1.01 -24.64
C PHE A 454 -12.85 -1.55 -24.88
N GLU A 455 -12.59 -2.12 -26.06
CA GLU A 455 -11.28 -2.68 -26.46
C GLU A 455 -10.55 -1.78 -27.47
N ARG A 456 -11.06 -0.58 -27.77
CA ARG A 456 -10.44 0.39 -28.71
C ARG A 456 -8.95 0.57 -28.43
N ASN A 457 -8.12 0.34 -29.45
CA ASN A 457 -6.68 0.60 -29.46
C ASN A 457 -6.37 1.99 -30.00
#